data_AF-A0A316PBW0-F1
#
_entry.id   AF-A0A316PBW0-F1
#
_cell.length_a   1.000
_cell.length_b   1.000
_cell.length_c   1.000
_cell.angle_alpha   90.00
_cell.angle_beta   90.00
_cell.angle_gamma   90.00
#
_symmetry.space_group_name_H-M   'P 1'
#
loop_
_entity.id
_entity.type
_entity.pdbx_description
1 polymer ?
#
loop_
_entity_poly.entity_id
_entity_poly.type
_entity_poly.pdbx_seq_one_letter_code
_entity_poly.pdbx_strand_id
1 'polypeptide(L)'
;MGDFSSAWGGGEKPRIKPDEPVISVDASMLEELPPELRDALSSLYGEQEQRRVRERNAMERAYQSEQVSALVDSGGWVEVLTDPELDRAQLAASRDFQGKGWSEEPDAWRWREQEEGAPPWDSPAVHQFYDDLYSLGESSSHQYREKGTRILVNHRDREHPFQLYEDYQEFIDGVARETSFIYMGDFWVPPNGFLTSKRNAMTSIGGFCIDIDRVDDEKGQHFPAWTVVNALLRAFGKHPEARPNYLMLSGTGIQLWYVFGRQVPLLSAKKSPRRDKLGRLLKLMYAWFDAELPPNRCKVDVPCATINHAFRAPGSPTKHHYPTRLFAYGGRGRAMIDPLALSEFFGGDLRPYDLEDWDQQDYERIRAERDAAGNGLRSKASAKQVAYIEKLHAMGCLGDDVLEAAAAMTVADADAAIKAGETVFTRRRQYAAIKTATGRVVPRRPRARGVYDATLARLQVETPIGSRYWALFGLAGLGWNCCVPKSQVKRDMTGLLETEWASKKSTDGKPLSKEDVEAAMRGYNELGALRTRDQLENLLKWSYGPPAKRNGRKQKDHLERARKLQEFDYPNGEWRHVPPTKAEKIRAYAVEHPEENHSQIARALGVSRPTVIKWLKTDGSGENGNR
;
A
#
# COMPACT_ATOMS: atom_id res chain seq x y z
N MET A 1 56.77 -4.77 8.22
CA MET A 1 56.32 -3.67 9.11
C MET A 1 55.68 -2.61 8.22
N GLY A 2 54.42 -2.22 8.38
CA GLY A 2 53.35 -2.77 9.22
C GLY A 2 52.19 -3.32 8.40
N ASP A 3 51.31 -4.09 9.05
CA ASP A 3 50.11 -4.65 8.43
C ASP A 3 49.02 -3.57 8.28
N PHE A 4 48.34 -3.53 7.12
CA PHE A 4 47.29 -2.56 6.78
C PHE A 4 45.88 -3.20 6.81
N SER A 5 45.72 -4.31 7.55
CA SER A 5 44.47 -5.08 7.67
C SER A 5 43.36 -4.42 8.50
N SER A 6 43.62 -3.30 9.20
CA SER A 6 42.72 -2.78 10.25
C SER A 6 41.73 -1.68 9.84
N ALA A 7 41.66 -1.29 8.56
CA ALA A 7 40.78 -0.19 8.11
C ALA A 7 39.33 -0.59 7.75
N TRP A 8 39.03 -1.89 7.69
CA TRP A 8 37.67 -2.43 7.42
C TRP A 8 37.21 -3.33 8.57
N GLY A 9 37.42 -2.87 9.81
CA GLY A 9 36.77 -3.41 10.99
C GLY A 9 35.26 -3.20 10.91
N GLY A 10 34.56 -4.10 10.22
CA GLY A 10 33.12 -4.22 10.24
C GLY A 10 32.65 -4.75 11.59
N GLY A 11 32.80 -3.95 12.64
CA GLY A 11 32.15 -4.21 13.90
C GLY A 11 30.65 -4.25 13.67
N GLU A 12 30.00 -5.36 14.02
CA GLU A 12 28.55 -5.37 14.19
C GLU A 12 28.21 -4.20 15.12
N LYS A 13 27.42 -3.25 14.62
CA LYS A 13 26.82 -2.28 15.53
C LYS A 13 25.99 -3.08 16.52
N PRO A 14 26.14 -2.84 17.85
CA PRO A 14 25.38 -3.59 18.83
C PRO A 14 23.90 -3.49 18.46
N ARG A 15 23.29 -4.66 18.28
CA ARG A 15 21.86 -4.76 18.00
C ARG A 15 21.16 -4.19 19.23
N ILE A 16 20.18 -3.32 19.02
CA ILE A 16 19.39 -2.77 20.13
C ILE A 16 18.50 -3.93 20.62
N LYS A 17 19.01 -4.70 21.59
CA LYS A 17 18.16 -5.52 22.45
C LYS A 17 17.47 -4.55 23.41
N PRO A 18 16.15 -4.67 23.65
CA PRO A 18 15.51 -4.05 24.80
C PRO A 18 16.08 -4.73 26.05
N ASP A 19 16.90 -4.00 26.80
CA ASP A 19 17.67 -4.55 27.91
C ASP A 19 16.86 -4.62 29.23
N GLU A 20 15.67 -4.02 29.26
CA GLU A 20 14.82 -3.90 30.46
C GLU A 20 13.33 -4.20 30.14
N PRO A 21 12.77 -5.35 30.59
CA PRO A 21 11.35 -5.66 30.41
C PRO A 21 10.47 -4.74 31.27
N VAL A 22 9.45 -4.14 30.68
CA VAL A 22 8.62 -3.13 31.36
C VAL A 22 7.47 -3.78 32.11
N ILE A 23 7.76 -4.22 33.33
CA ILE A 23 6.80 -4.84 34.23
C ILE A 23 5.70 -3.84 34.62
N SER A 24 4.48 -4.08 34.13
CA SER A 24 3.29 -3.32 34.48
C SER A 24 2.75 -3.76 35.83
N VAL A 25 3.00 -3.00 36.89
CA VAL A 25 2.54 -3.29 38.26
C VAL A 25 1.14 -2.71 38.52
N ASP A 26 0.24 -3.51 39.10
CA ASP A 26 -1.07 -3.05 39.60
C ASP A 26 -1.24 -3.28 41.13
N ALA A 27 -2.38 -2.88 41.68
CA ALA A 27 -2.68 -2.97 43.12
C ALA A 27 -2.72 -4.41 43.67
N SER A 28 -2.87 -5.44 42.83
CA SER A 28 -2.85 -6.84 43.25
C SER A 28 -1.42 -7.37 43.44
N MET A 29 -0.45 -6.87 42.68
CA MET A 29 0.94 -7.34 42.72
C MET A 29 1.78 -6.74 43.87
N LEU A 30 1.23 -5.81 44.65
CA LEU A 30 1.97 -5.03 45.65
C LEU A 30 2.73 -5.91 46.68
N GLU A 31 2.13 -7.03 47.09
CA GLU A 31 2.72 -8.00 48.03
C GLU A 31 3.83 -8.88 47.42
N GLU A 32 3.93 -8.92 46.09
CA GLU A 32 4.95 -9.67 45.34
C GLU A 32 6.19 -8.81 45.05
N LEU A 33 6.08 -7.48 45.17
CA LEU A 33 7.19 -6.56 44.92
C LEU A 33 8.28 -6.61 45.99
N PRO A 34 9.55 -6.31 45.63
CA PRO A 34 10.61 -5.99 46.59
C PRO A 34 10.16 -4.92 47.60
N PRO A 35 10.62 -4.98 48.87
CA PRO A 35 10.17 -4.07 49.93
C PRO A 35 10.27 -2.58 49.56
N GLU A 36 11.37 -2.16 48.93
CA GLU A 36 11.59 -0.76 48.53
C GLU A 36 10.54 -0.25 47.53
N LEU A 37 10.15 -1.08 46.55
CA LEU A 37 9.11 -0.75 45.57
C LEU A 37 7.70 -0.83 46.17
N ARG A 38 7.48 -1.80 47.07
CA ARG A 38 6.23 -1.95 47.82
C ARG A 38 5.97 -0.71 48.67
N ASP A 39 6.95 -0.26 49.44
CA ASP A 39 6.80 0.90 50.33
C ASP A 39 6.56 2.19 49.53
N ALA A 40 7.26 2.38 48.41
CA ALA A 40 7.04 3.51 47.50
C ALA A 40 5.61 3.52 46.91
N LEU A 41 5.11 2.37 46.47
CA LEU A 41 3.80 2.25 45.79
C LEU A 41 2.62 2.06 46.75
N SER A 42 2.83 1.68 48.01
CA SER A 42 1.76 1.50 49.01
C SER A 42 0.93 2.76 49.23
N SER A 43 1.53 3.95 49.05
CA SER A 43 0.85 5.24 49.13
C SER A 43 -0.18 5.48 48.02
N LEU A 44 -0.07 4.77 46.88
CA LEU A 44 -0.92 4.92 45.71
C LEU A 44 -2.12 3.95 45.71
N TYR A 45 -2.02 2.84 46.44
CA TYR A 45 -2.97 1.73 46.42
C TYR A 45 -3.48 1.41 47.83
N GLY A 46 -4.49 2.14 48.29
CA GLY A 46 -5.16 1.84 49.57
C GLY A 46 -5.78 0.44 49.60
N GLU A 47 -5.92 -0.15 50.79
CA GLU A 47 -6.39 -1.53 51.01
C GLU A 47 -7.70 -1.86 50.27
N GLN A 48 -8.63 -0.89 50.20
CA GLN A 48 -9.90 -1.07 49.50
C GLN A 48 -9.73 -1.26 47.98
N GLU A 49 -8.77 -0.56 47.35
CA GLU A 49 -8.48 -0.74 45.92
C GLU A 49 -7.71 -2.03 45.67
N GLN A 50 -6.74 -2.37 46.52
CA GLN A 50 -6.05 -3.67 46.45
C GLN A 50 -7.05 -4.83 46.52
N ARG A 51 -7.99 -4.77 47.48
CA ARG A 51 -9.08 -5.75 47.61
C ARG A 51 -9.96 -5.78 46.35
N ARG A 52 -10.40 -4.61 45.84
CA ARG A 52 -11.25 -4.53 44.63
C ARG A 52 -10.57 -5.13 43.40
N VAL A 53 -9.27 -4.88 43.21
CA VAL A 53 -8.50 -5.44 42.09
C VAL A 53 -8.29 -6.94 42.26
N ARG A 54 -7.98 -7.44 43.47
CA ARG A 54 -7.88 -8.89 43.76
C ARG A 54 -9.21 -9.61 43.53
N GLU A 55 -10.33 -9.08 44.02
CA GLU A 55 -11.67 -9.63 43.79
C GLU A 55 -12.01 -9.68 42.30
N ARG A 56 -11.71 -8.60 41.55
CA ARG A 56 -11.89 -8.58 40.08
C ARG A 56 -11.00 -9.60 39.37
N ASN A 57 -9.71 -9.67 39.69
CA ASN A 57 -8.78 -10.59 39.04
C ASN A 57 -9.16 -12.06 39.33
N ALA A 58 -9.69 -12.34 40.53
CA ALA A 58 -10.27 -13.65 40.87
C ALA A 58 -11.54 -13.96 40.06
N MET A 59 -12.45 -13.01 39.87
CA MET A 59 -13.64 -13.17 39.01
C MET A 59 -13.26 -13.44 37.54
N GLU A 60 -12.30 -12.68 36.98
CA GLU A 60 -11.80 -12.88 35.61
C GLU A 60 -11.13 -14.25 35.44
N ARG A 61 -10.36 -14.71 36.44
CA ARG A 61 -9.74 -16.04 36.44
C ARG A 61 -10.79 -17.15 36.53
N ALA A 62 -11.82 -16.99 37.37
CA ALA A 62 -12.93 -17.94 37.47
C ALA A 62 -13.72 -18.02 36.16
N TYR A 63 -13.94 -16.88 35.48
CA TYR A 63 -14.54 -16.82 34.16
C TYR A 63 -13.74 -17.61 33.12
N GLN A 64 -12.41 -17.41 33.06
CA GLN A 64 -11.55 -18.18 32.17
C GLN A 64 -11.60 -19.69 32.48
N SER A 65 -11.63 -20.09 33.76
CA SER A 65 -11.79 -21.50 34.14
C SER A 65 -13.10 -22.11 33.65
N GLU A 66 -14.22 -21.37 33.71
CA GLU A 66 -15.50 -21.82 33.15
C GLU A 66 -15.44 -21.97 31.62
N GLN A 67 -14.75 -21.06 30.92
CA GLN A 67 -14.49 -21.21 29.48
C GLN A 67 -13.67 -22.47 29.16
N VAL A 68 -12.68 -22.80 30.00
CA VAL A 68 -11.88 -24.03 29.84
C VAL A 68 -12.73 -25.27 30.00
N SER A 69 -13.55 -25.36 31.05
CA SER A 69 -14.48 -26.49 31.21
C SER A 69 -15.38 -26.65 29.98
N ALA A 70 -16.04 -25.57 29.54
CA ALA A 70 -16.91 -25.62 28.36
C ALA A 70 -16.18 -26.06 27.07
N LEU A 71 -14.89 -25.73 26.92
CA LEU A 71 -14.09 -26.12 25.76
C LEU A 71 -13.64 -27.58 25.83
N VAL A 72 -13.14 -28.03 26.99
CA VAL A 72 -12.69 -29.42 27.21
C VAL A 72 -13.87 -30.39 27.17
N ASP A 73 -15.00 -30.06 27.80
CA ASP A 73 -16.22 -30.87 27.82
C ASP A 73 -16.83 -31.05 26.42
N SER A 74 -16.53 -30.16 25.48
CA SER A 74 -16.97 -30.28 24.08
C SER A 74 -16.25 -31.37 23.29
N GLY A 75 -15.11 -31.85 23.79
CA GLY A 75 -14.26 -32.85 23.16
C GLY A 75 -13.37 -32.31 22.03
N GLY A 76 -12.27 -33.04 21.76
CA GLY A 76 -11.33 -32.73 20.68
C GLY A 76 -10.34 -31.59 20.97
N TRP A 77 -10.66 -30.67 21.89
CA TRP A 77 -9.72 -29.65 22.37
C TRP A 77 -8.88 -30.18 23.53
N VAL A 78 -7.55 -30.10 23.38
CA VAL A 78 -6.57 -30.46 24.42
C VAL A 78 -5.81 -29.20 24.81
N GLU A 79 -5.65 -28.94 26.10
CA GLU A 79 -4.87 -27.80 26.59
C GLU A 79 -3.39 -27.95 26.25
N VAL A 80 -2.79 -26.87 25.77
CA VAL A 80 -1.37 -26.74 25.48
C VAL A 80 -0.67 -26.16 26.69
N LEU A 81 0.24 -26.94 27.26
CA LEU A 81 0.87 -26.64 28.54
C LEU A 81 2.05 -25.69 28.40
N THR A 82 2.20 -24.82 29.38
CA THR A 82 3.33 -23.88 29.52
C THR A 82 4.27 -24.31 30.65
N ASP A 83 4.47 -25.63 30.81
CA ASP A 83 5.44 -26.21 31.75
C ASP A 83 6.86 -26.04 31.15
N PRO A 84 7.77 -25.27 31.78
CA PRO A 84 9.09 -24.99 31.21
C PRO A 84 10.01 -26.21 31.07
N GLU A 85 9.78 -27.27 31.84
CA GLU A 85 10.58 -28.50 31.77
C GLU A 85 10.07 -29.42 30.66
N LEU A 86 8.76 -29.53 30.49
CA LEU A 86 8.14 -30.24 29.36
C LEU A 86 8.55 -29.56 28.05
N ASP A 87 8.50 -28.22 28.03
CA ASP A 87 8.87 -27.43 26.85
C ASP A 87 10.33 -27.65 26.46
N ARG A 88 11.25 -27.59 27.44
CA ARG A 88 12.69 -27.89 27.22
C ARG A 88 12.93 -29.34 26.78
N ALA A 89 12.26 -30.31 27.40
CA ALA A 89 12.45 -31.72 27.09
C ALA A 89 11.94 -32.08 25.69
N GLN A 90 10.76 -31.57 25.31
CA GLN A 90 10.20 -31.76 23.97
C GLN A 90 11.00 -31.00 22.89
N LEU A 91 11.50 -29.79 23.19
CA LEU A 91 12.41 -29.04 22.31
C LEU A 91 13.77 -29.73 22.09
N ALA A 92 14.34 -30.35 23.13
CA ALA A 92 15.57 -31.13 22.99
C ALA A 92 15.32 -32.34 22.07
N ALA A 93 14.25 -33.10 22.34
CA ALA A 93 13.87 -34.25 21.53
C ALA A 93 13.56 -33.90 20.05
N SER A 94 13.01 -32.71 19.76
CA SER A 94 12.76 -32.30 18.37
C SER A 94 14.04 -31.90 17.62
N ARG A 95 15.04 -31.34 18.31
CA ARG A 95 16.33 -30.95 17.72
C ARG A 95 17.22 -32.13 17.36
N ASP A 96 17.20 -33.20 18.16
CA ASP A 96 18.03 -34.38 17.96
C ASP A 96 17.55 -35.28 16.79
N PHE A 97 16.32 -35.07 16.30
CA PHE A 97 15.58 -36.07 15.50
C PHE A 97 15.18 -35.60 14.08
N GLN A 98 16.05 -34.85 13.38
CA GLN A 98 15.83 -34.38 11.99
C GLN A 98 15.72 -35.54 10.96
N GLY A 99 14.64 -36.32 10.99
CA GLY A 99 14.29 -37.22 9.89
C GLY A 99 13.23 -38.30 10.10
N LYS A 100 12.81 -38.68 11.33
CA LYS A 100 11.93 -39.86 11.53
C LYS A 100 10.91 -39.79 12.69
N GLY A 101 10.12 -38.73 12.76
CA GLY A 101 8.84 -38.75 13.48
C GLY A 101 8.90 -38.67 15.02
N TRP A 102 7.73 -38.43 15.62
CA TRP A 102 7.54 -38.23 17.06
C TRP A 102 7.34 -39.58 17.76
N SER A 103 8.30 -40.10 18.55
CA SER A 103 8.03 -41.34 19.30
C SER A 103 8.84 -41.66 20.56
N GLU A 104 10.04 -41.10 20.80
CA GLU A 104 10.84 -41.51 21.97
C GLU A 104 10.85 -40.45 23.08
N GLU A 105 10.30 -40.86 24.22
CA GLU A 105 10.36 -40.17 25.49
C GLU A 105 11.77 -40.29 26.10
N PRO A 106 12.42 -39.17 26.48
CA PRO A 106 13.71 -39.21 27.18
C PRO A 106 13.60 -39.94 28.52
N ASP A 107 14.58 -40.78 28.86
CA ASP A 107 14.59 -41.49 30.16
C ASP A 107 14.53 -40.55 31.38
N ALA A 108 15.03 -39.31 31.25
CA ALA A 108 14.88 -38.29 32.29
C ALA A 108 13.41 -37.88 32.51
N TRP A 109 12.58 -37.89 31.45
CA TRP A 109 11.16 -37.55 31.55
C TRP A 109 10.36 -38.67 32.21
N ARG A 110 10.69 -39.94 31.94
CA ARG A 110 10.06 -41.12 32.57
C ARG A 110 10.08 -41.10 34.09
N TRP A 111 11.12 -40.50 34.68
CA TRP A 111 11.20 -40.32 36.13
C TRP A 111 10.35 -39.14 36.60
N ARG A 112 10.35 -38.02 35.87
CA ARG A 112 9.52 -36.86 36.18
C ARG A 112 8.03 -37.15 36.06
N GLU A 113 7.59 -37.94 35.09
CA GLU A 113 6.18 -38.33 34.90
C GLU A 113 5.62 -39.12 36.11
N GLN A 114 6.48 -39.66 36.97
CA GLN A 114 6.11 -40.31 38.23
C GLN A 114 5.95 -39.32 39.41
N GLU A 115 6.32 -38.05 39.23
CA GLU A 115 6.17 -36.99 40.23
C GLU A 115 4.71 -36.49 40.30
N GLU A 116 4.22 -36.21 41.49
CA GLU A 116 2.83 -35.78 41.69
C GLU A 116 2.57 -34.43 41.02
N GLY A 117 1.72 -34.43 39.99
CA GLY A 117 1.35 -33.24 39.23
C GLY A 117 2.17 -33.00 37.95
N ALA A 118 3.14 -33.85 37.62
CA ALA A 118 3.83 -33.78 36.34
C ALA A 118 2.87 -34.10 35.17
N PRO A 119 2.91 -33.34 34.06
CA PRO A 119 2.11 -33.64 32.88
C PRO A 119 2.69 -34.82 32.08
N PRO A 120 1.84 -35.66 31.45
CA PRO A 120 2.29 -36.75 30.61
C PRO A 120 3.16 -36.29 29.44
N TRP A 121 4.15 -37.11 29.01
CA TRP A 121 5.05 -36.80 27.89
C TRP A 121 4.33 -36.44 26.59
N ASP A 122 3.20 -37.09 26.31
CA ASP A 122 2.41 -36.87 25.10
C ASP A 122 1.53 -35.60 25.16
N SER A 123 1.54 -34.86 26.27
CA SER A 123 0.85 -33.58 26.40
C SER A 123 1.45 -32.56 25.41
N PRO A 124 0.63 -31.78 24.69
CA PRO A 124 1.16 -30.73 23.83
C PRO A 124 1.72 -29.59 24.70
N ALA A 125 2.99 -29.21 24.53
CA ALA A 125 3.57 -28.03 25.18
C ALA A 125 3.63 -26.82 24.21
N VAL A 126 3.89 -25.63 24.76
CA VAL A 126 3.81 -24.36 24.02
C VAL A 126 4.80 -24.26 22.86
N HIS A 127 5.96 -24.93 22.91
CA HIS A 127 6.90 -25.03 21.79
C HIS A 127 6.24 -25.59 20.53
N GLN A 128 5.24 -26.48 20.66
CA GLN A 128 4.59 -27.08 19.50
C GLN A 128 3.82 -26.04 18.68
N PHE A 129 3.19 -25.07 19.36
CA PHE A 129 2.55 -23.93 18.71
C PHE A 129 3.56 -23.01 18.03
N TYR A 130 4.68 -22.73 18.70
CA TYR A 130 5.72 -21.86 18.16
C TYR A 130 6.49 -22.49 17.00
N ASP A 131 6.73 -23.80 17.05
CA ASP A 131 7.31 -24.56 15.96
C ASP A 131 6.36 -24.62 14.75
N ASP A 132 5.06 -24.88 14.93
CA ASP A 132 4.11 -24.80 13.82
C ASP A 132 4.02 -23.40 13.19
N LEU A 133 4.03 -22.35 14.03
CA LEU A 133 3.79 -20.97 13.60
C LEU A 133 5.01 -20.32 12.93
N TYR A 134 6.23 -20.72 13.31
CA TYR A 134 7.48 -20.17 12.78
C TYR A 134 8.32 -21.17 11.99
N SER A 135 7.97 -22.46 12.02
CA SER A 135 8.71 -23.57 11.39
C SER A 135 10.14 -23.66 11.93
N LEU A 136 10.28 -23.70 13.26
CA LEU A 136 11.56 -23.62 13.97
C LEU A 136 12.47 -24.83 13.71
N GLY A 137 11.88 -25.98 13.34
CA GLY A 137 12.62 -27.19 12.93
C GLY A 137 12.80 -27.40 11.42
N GLU A 138 11.95 -26.84 10.55
CA GLU A 138 11.88 -27.29 9.15
C GLU A 138 11.58 -26.18 8.12
N SER A 139 12.51 -25.97 7.17
CA SER A 139 12.28 -25.19 5.96
C SER A 139 12.59 -26.01 4.70
N SER A 140 11.63 -26.02 3.77
CA SER A 140 11.78 -26.60 2.42
C SER A 140 12.85 -25.88 1.60
N SER A 141 13.04 -24.57 1.83
CA SER A 141 13.98 -23.75 1.06
C SER A 141 15.33 -23.60 1.78
N HIS A 142 16.41 -23.88 1.05
CA HIS A 142 17.79 -23.78 1.54
C HIS A 142 18.12 -22.38 2.10
N GLN A 143 17.53 -21.31 1.55
CA GLN A 143 17.74 -19.92 2.01
C GLN A 143 17.12 -19.59 3.38
N TYR A 144 16.23 -20.43 3.91
CA TYR A 144 15.58 -20.20 5.21
C TYR A 144 16.00 -21.25 6.26
N ARG A 145 16.62 -22.38 5.87
CA ARG A 145 17.24 -23.35 6.81
C ARG A 145 18.37 -22.72 7.65
N GLU A 146 19.03 -21.68 7.15
CA GLU A 146 20.14 -20.99 7.83
C GLU A 146 19.70 -19.97 8.91
N LYS A 147 18.41 -19.71 9.09
CA LYS A 147 17.95 -18.54 9.86
C LYS A 147 17.79 -18.72 11.37
N GLY A 148 17.62 -19.94 11.87
CA GLY A 148 17.32 -20.20 13.29
C GLY A 148 15.97 -19.62 13.74
N THR A 149 15.76 -19.56 15.06
CA THR A 149 14.60 -18.86 15.65
C THR A 149 14.69 -17.38 15.30
N ARG A 150 13.61 -16.72 14.84
CA ARG A 150 13.61 -15.29 14.50
C ARG A 150 12.27 -14.62 14.83
N ILE A 151 11.87 -14.71 16.10
CA ILE A 151 10.53 -14.28 16.53
C ILE A 151 10.57 -12.81 16.91
N LEU A 152 9.81 -11.99 16.16
CA LEU A 152 9.58 -10.59 16.51
C LEU A 152 8.47 -10.52 17.58
N VAL A 153 8.79 -9.93 18.71
CA VAL A 153 7.89 -9.69 19.84
C VAL A 153 7.72 -8.20 20.03
N ASN A 154 6.49 -7.81 20.34
CA ASN A 154 6.10 -6.47 20.76
C ASN A 154 5.82 -6.51 22.27
N HIS A 155 6.75 -5.95 23.05
CA HIS A 155 6.68 -5.83 24.51
C HIS A 155 6.02 -4.50 24.92
N ARG A 156 5.82 -4.28 26.23
CA ARG A 156 5.22 -3.04 26.73
C ARG A 156 6.20 -1.87 26.86
N ASP A 157 7.47 -2.05 26.54
CA ASP A 157 8.42 -0.96 26.41
C ASP A 157 7.91 0.08 25.40
N ARG A 158 7.89 1.35 25.81
CA ARG A 158 7.46 2.48 24.97
C ARG A 158 8.59 3.09 24.16
N GLU A 159 9.85 2.86 24.56
CA GLU A 159 11.03 3.36 23.86
C GLU A 159 11.50 2.35 22.80
N HIS A 160 11.59 1.06 23.16
CA HIS A 160 12.02 -0.02 22.27
C HIS A 160 11.01 -1.19 22.24
N PRO A 161 9.74 -0.96 21.81
CA PRO A 161 8.68 -1.96 21.85
C PRO A 161 8.99 -3.27 21.11
N PHE A 162 9.91 -3.26 20.11
CA PHE A 162 10.15 -4.39 19.23
C PHE A 162 11.46 -5.13 19.57
N GLN A 163 11.34 -6.34 20.12
CA GLN A 163 12.45 -7.26 20.36
C GLN A 163 12.44 -8.38 19.32
N LEU A 164 13.59 -8.67 18.71
CA LEU A 164 13.78 -9.90 17.92
C LEU A 164 14.56 -10.90 18.75
N TYR A 165 13.95 -12.07 18.99
CA TYR A 165 14.61 -13.19 19.62
C TYR A 165 15.23 -14.12 18.58
N GLU A 166 16.50 -14.48 18.81
CA GLU A 166 17.25 -15.43 17.98
C GLU A 166 17.54 -16.77 18.69
N ASP A 167 17.30 -16.83 20.00
CA ASP A 167 17.19 -18.08 20.75
C ASP A 167 15.76 -18.29 21.28
N TYR A 168 15.35 -19.54 21.34
CA TYR A 168 14.00 -19.95 21.76
C TYR A 168 13.82 -19.90 23.29
N GLN A 169 14.85 -20.20 24.09
CA GLN A 169 14.73 -20.11 25.55
C GLN A 169 14.70 -18.65 26.00
N GLU A 170 15.56 -17.78 25.43
CA GLU A 170 15.47 -16.32 25.64
C GLU A 170 14.06 -15.80 25.32
N PHE A 171 13.45 -16.30 24.24
CA PHE A 171 12.10 -15.94 23.81
C PHE A 171 11.01 -16.35 24.81
N ILE A 172 10.95 -17.62 25.20
CA ILE A 172 9.94 -18.12 26.15
C ILE A 172 10.10 -17.47 27.52
N ASP A 173 11.34 -17.33 28.00
CA ASP A 173 11.63 -16.65 29.26
C ASP A 173 11.18 -15.18 29.23
N GLY A 174 11.34 -14.49 28.10
CA GLY A 174 10.85 -13.12 27.89
C GLY A 174 9.32 -13.05 27.88
N VAL A 175 8.67 -13.90 27.09
CA VAL A 175 7.20 -13.96 26.96
C VAL A 175 6.52 -14.31 28.28
N ALA A 176 7.10 -15.18 29.10
CA ALA A 176 6.54 -15.56 30.39
C ALA A 176 6.57 -14.42 31.43
N ARG A 177 7.47 -13.43 31.29
CA ARG A 177 7.67 -12.35 32.27
C ARG A 177 6.70 -11.17 32.12
N GLU A 178 6.21 -10.87 30.92
CA GLU A 178 5.34 -9.72 30.68
C GLU A 178 4.25 -9.95 29.62
N THR A 179 3.24 -9.07 29.58
CA THR A 179 2.22 -9.06 28.50
C THR A 179 2.89 -8.77 27.15
N SER A 180 3.24 -9.84 26.45
CA SER A 180 3.94 -9.84 25.17
C SER A 180 2.98 -10.11 24.01
N PHE A 181 3.28 -9.54 22.84
CA PHE A 181 2.52 -9.79 21.61
C PHE A 181 3.43 -10.28 20.48
N ILE A 182 3.01 -11.31 19.76
CA ILE A 182 3.71 -11.94 18.66
C ILE A 182 3.05 -11.65 17.30
N TYR A 183 3.83 -11.72 16.23
CA TYR A 183 3.35 -11.59 14.85
C TYR A 183 3.25 -12.95 14.16
N MET A 184 2.35 -13.08 13.18
CA MET A 184 2.07 -14.34 12.48
C MET A 184 3.18 -14.82 11.52
N GLY A 185 4.42 -14.33 11.62
CA GLY A 185 5.56 -14.73 10.77
C GLY A 185 6.77 -13.79 10.87
N ASP A 186 7.83 -14.10 10.12
CA ASP A 186 9.14 -13.45 10.22
C ASP A 186 9.17 -12.01 9.68
N PHE A 187 10.21 -11.26 10.08
CA PHE A 187 10.49 -9.92 9.61
C PHE A 187 11.90 -9.78 9.03
N TRP A 188 12.02 -8.96 7.99
CA TRP A 188 13.30 -8.46 7.49
C TRP A 188 13.94 -7.54 8.53
N VAL A 189 15.19 -7.84 8.87
CA VAL A 189 16.00 -7.06 9.81
C VAL A 189 16.86 -6.07 9.02
N PRO A 190 16.73 -4.75 9.25
CA PRO A 190 17.57 -3.77 8.59
C PRO A 190 19.01 -3.77 9.15
N PRO A 191 20.04 -3.41 8.33
CA PRO A 191 21.43 -3.29 8.79
C PRO A 191 21.69 -2.23 9.88
N ASN A 192 20.69 -1.41 10.23
CA ASN A 192 20.78 -0.45 11.32
C ASN A 192 20.20 -0.97 12.65
N GLY A 193 19.72 -2.22 12.69
CA GLY A 193 19.13 -2.85 13.88
C GLY A 193 17.74 -2.36 14.29
N PHE A 194 17.19 -1.32 13.66
CA PHE A 194 15.92 -0.72 14.08
C PHE A 194 14.71 -1.47 13.50
N LEU A 195 14.11 -2.34 14.32
CA LEU A 195 12.98 -3.18 13.95
C LEU A 195 11.66 -2.39 13.89
N THR A 196 10.76 -2.77 12.98
CA THR A 196 9.39 -2.21 12.93
C THR A 196 8.39 -3.25 12.47
N SER A 197 7.20 -3.28 13.08
CA SER A 197 6.06 -4.12 12.71
C SER A 197 5.34 -3.73 11.40
N LYS A 198 6.00 -2.98 10.52
CA LYS A 198 5.41 -2.50 9.27
C LYS A 198 5.02 -3.68 8.39
N ARG A 199 3.80 -3.66 7.85
CA ARG A 199 3.49 -4.34 6.58
C ARG A 199 4.58 -3.96 5.57
N ASN A 200 5.09 -4.94 4.80
CA ASN A 200 6.30 -4.88 3.95
C ASN A 200 7.63 -5.19 4.66
N ALA A 201 7.76 -5.03 6.00
CA ALA A 201 8.91 -5.55 6.74
C ALA A 201 8.76 -7.04 7.02
N MET A 202 7.55 -7.50 7.36
CA MET A 202 7.23 -8.93 7.50
C MET A 202 7.52 -9.70 6.20
N THR A 203 8.32 -10.76 6.24
CA THR A 203 8.85 -11.51 5.07
C THR A 203 8.16 -12.84 4.81
N SER A 204 7.50 -13.41 5.80
CA SER A 204 6.73 -14.67 5.69
C SER A 204 5.49 -14.61 6.57
N ILE A 205 4.61 -15.60 6.45
CA ILE A 205 3.45 -15.80 7.33
C ILE A 205 3.23 -17.30 7.55
N GLY A 206 3.13 -17.73 8.81
CA GLY A 206 2.87 -19.12 9.20
C GLY A 206 1.44 -19.39 9.65
N GLY A 207 0.58 -18.37 9.71
CA GLY A 207 -0.83 -18.55 10.07
C GLY A 207 -1.69 -17.28 9.99
N PHE A 208 -2.95 -17.43 10.36
CA PHE A 208 -3.87 -16.31 10.62
C PHE A 208 -4.38 -16.33 12.06
N CYS A 209 -4.80 -15.17 12.56
CA CYS A 209 -5.43 -15.03 13.88
C CYS A 209 -6.67 -14.12 13.79
N ILE A 210 -7.79 -14.59 14.36
CA ILE A 210 -9.03 -13.81 14.56
C ILE A 210 -9.14 -13.49 16.05
N ASP A 211 -9.12 -12.21 16.43
CA ASP A 211 -9.35 -11.79 17.83
C ASP A 211 -10.83 -11.46 18.06
N ILE A 212 -11.38 -12.00 19.15
CA ILE A 212 -12.80 -11.96 19.48
C ILE A 212 -12.95 -11.57 20.95
N ASP A 213 -13.42 -10.36 21.20
CA ASP A 213 -13.80 -9.90 22.53
C ASP A 213 -15.15 -10.52 22.95
N ARG A 214 -15.33 -10.72 24.25
CA ARG A 214 -16.67 -10.88 24.83
C ARG A 214 -17.39 -9.52 24.89
N VAL A 215 -18.71 -9.56 24.78
CA VAL A 215 -19.57 -8.37 24.96
C VAL A 215 -20.15 -8.38 26.38
N ASP A 216 -20.19 -7.21 27.02
CA ASP A 216 -20.86 -7.02 28.31
C ASP A 216 -22.35 -6.66 28.08
N ASP A 217 -23.21 -7.01 29.04
CA ASP A 217 -24.63 -6.63 29.00
C ASP A 217 -24.86 -5.12 29.25
N GLU A 218 -26.11 -4.67 29.17
CA GLU A 218 -26.49 -3.26 29.39
C GLU A 218 -26.13 -2.73 30.81
N LYS A 219 -25.78 -3.61 31.76
CA LYS A 219 -25.36 -3.28 33.12
C LYS A 219 -23.85 -3.45 33.32
N GLY A 220 -23.10 -3.78 32.27
CA GLY A 220 -21.65 -4.05 32.34
C GLY A 220 -21.30 -5.42 32.93
N GLN A 221 -22.24 -6.37 32.94
CA GLN A 221 -22.02 -7.74 33.43
C GLN A 221 -21.65 -8.68 32.28
N HIS A 222 -20.77 -9.65 32.54
CA HIS A 222 -20.40 -10.64 31.53
C HIS A 222 -21.54 -11.66 31.34
N PHE A 223 -21.85 -12.02 30.09
CA PHE A 223 -22.64 -13.22 29.81
C PHE A 223 -21.91 -14.46 30.34
N PRO A 224 -22.62 -15.51 30.81
CA PRO A 224 -21.99 -16.71 31.37
C PRO A 224 -20.94 -17.28 30.40
N ALA A 225 -19.76 -17.63 30.93
CA ALA A 225 -18.57 -17.87 30.12
C ALA A 225 -18.76 -19.01 29.11
N TRP A 226 -19.48 -20.05 29.52
CA TRP A 226 -19.86 -21.18 28.66
C TRP A 226 -20.65 -20.74 27.42
N THR A 227 -21.43 -19.65 27.48
CA THR A 227 -22.28 -19.19 26.36
C THR A 227 -21.49 -18.56 25.22
N VAL A 228 -20.32 -17.99 25.53
CA VAL A 228 -19.38 -17.43 24.54
C VAL A 228 -18.66 -18.56 23.82
N VAL A 229 -18.11 -19.52 24.57
CA VAL A 229 -17.44 -20.71 24.01
C VAL A 229 -18.42 -21.56 23.19
N ASN A 230 -19.64 -21.78 23.69
CA ASN A 230 -20.67 -22.53 22.95
C ASN A 230 -21.19 -21.81 21.69
N ALA A 231 -20.97 -20.50 21.53
CA ALA A 231 -21.25 -19.83 20.26
C ALA A 231 -20.23 -20.22 19.19
N LEU A 232 -18.94 -20.19 19.55
CA LEU A 232 -17.83 -20.63 18.69
C LEU A 232 -17.95 -22.11 18.32
N LEU A 233 -18.17 -22.99 19.31
CA LEU A 233 -18.33 -24.43 19.09
C LEU A 233 -19.53 -24.76 18.18
N ARG A 234 -20.64 -23.99 18.26
CA ARG A 234 -21.76 -24.14 17.33
C ARG A 234 -21.39 -23.73 15.91
N ALA A 235 -20.65 -22.64 15.73
CA ALA A 235 -20.15 -22.23 14.41
C ALA A 235 -19.24 -23.32 13.81
N PHE A 236 -18.27 -23.84 14.59
CA PHE A 236 -17.38 -24.93 14.17
C PHE A 236 -18.07 -26.29 14.00
N GLY A 237 -19.24 -26.48 14.60
CA GLY A 237 -20.09 -27.66 14.43
C GLY A 237 -20.91 -27.61 13.14
N LYS A 238 -21.40 -26.42 12.75
CA LYS A 238 -22.04 -26.19 11.44
C LYS A 238 -21.02 -26.20 10.29
N HIS A 239 -19.84 -25.62 10.53
CA HIS A 239 -18.81 -25.35 9.53
C HIS A 239 -17.45 -25.82 10.05
N PRO A 240 -17.13 -27.12 9.98
CA PRO A 240 -15.84 -27.67 10.39
C PRO A 240 -14.63 -27.04 9.66
N GLU A 241 -14.84 -26.54 8.44
CA GLU A 241 -13.84 -25.86 7.60
C GLU A 241 -13.42 -24.50 8.17
N ALA A 242 -14.30 -23.88 8.97
CA ALA A 242 -14.03 -22.64 9.70
C ALA A 242 -13.39 -22.88 11.08
N ARG A 243 -13.02 -24.12 11.44
CA ARG A 243 -12.43 -24.44 12.73
C ARG A 243 -10.93 -24.11 12.72
N PRO A 244 -10.42 -23.32 13.69
CA PRO A 244 -8.98 -23.16 13.87
C PRO A 244 -8.36 -24.45 14.44
N ASN A 245 -7.08 -24.70 14.15
CA ASN A 245 -6.35 -25.78 14.82
C ASN A 245 -5.89 -25.39 16.24
N TYR A 246 -5.90 -24.09 16.56
CA TYR A 246 -5.55 -23.56 17.86
C TYR A 246 -6.55 -22.49 18.35
N LEU A 247 -6.92 -22.53 19.63
CA LEU A 247 -7.77 -21.53 20.28
C LEU A 247 -7.10 -21.07 21.56
N MET A 248 -6.91 -19.76 21.74
CA MET A 248 -6.32 -19.19 22.95
C MET A 248 -7.32 -18.32 23.70
N LEU A 249 -7.47 -18.56 25.00
CA LEU A 249 -8.13 -17.65 25.93
C LEU A 249 -7.10 -16.57 26.33
N SER A 250 -7.21 -15.39 25.72
CA SER A 250 -6.21 -14.31 25.78
C SER A 250 -6.33 -13.42 27.04
N GLY A 251 -7.17 -13.84 27.99
CA GLY A 251 -7.60 -13.07 29.15
C GLY A 251 -9.06 -12.68 29.00
N THR A 252 -9.32 -11.46 28.52
CA THR A 252 -10.69 -10.95 28.30
C THR A 252 -11.31 -11.39 26.97
N GLY A 253 -10.49 -11.80 26.00
CA GLY A 253 -10.91 -12.22 24.65
C GLY A 253 -10.48 -13.65 24.30
N ILE A 254 -10.83 -14.06 23.09
CA ILE A 254 -10.53 -15.37 22.51
C ILE A 254 -9.86 -15.15 21.15
N GLN A 255 -8.70 -15.78 20.95
CA GLN A 255 -7.95 -15.74 19.69
C GLN A 255 -8.05 -17.08 18.98
N LEU A 256 -8.55 -17.05 17.74
CA LEU A 256 -8.66 -18.22 16.87
C LEU A 256 -7.46 -18.26 15.93
N TRP A 257 -6.55 -19.21 16.16
CA TRP A 257 -5.28 -19.35 15.45
C TRP A 257 -5.38 -20.44 14.38
N TYR A 258 -5.09 -20.07 13.14
CA TYR A 258 -5.11 -20.92 11.95
C TYR A 258 -3.67 -21.11 11.47
N VAL A 259 -2.98 -22.08 12.03
CA VAL A 259 -1.55 -22.28 11.82
C VAL A 259 -1.31 -23.27 10.68
N PHE A 260 -0.42 -22.92 9.75
CA PHE A 260 -0.19 -23.65 8.49
C PHE A 260 0.87 -24.75 8.62
N GLY A 261 1.63 -24.79 9.72
CA GLY A 261 2.80 -25.66 9.90
C GLY A 261 3.99 -25.32 8.99
N ARG A 262 3.91 -24.25 8.19
CA ARG A 262 4.95 -23.81 7.27
C ARG A 262 4.92 -22.30 7.04
N GLN A 263 6.10 -21.70 6.88
CA GLN A 263 6.22 -20.31 6.43
C GLN A 263 5.84 -20.14 4.95
N VAL A 264 4.87 -19.26 4.67
CA VAL A 264 4.53 -18.82 3.31
C VAL A 264 5.25 -17.48 3.00
N PRO A 265 6.13 -17.39 1.99
CA PRO A 265 6.93 -16.20 1.76
C PRO A 265 6.11 -15.00 1.22
N LEU A 266 6.16 -13.88 1.93
CA LEU A 266 5.52 -12.60 1.61
C LEU A 266 6.49 -11.64 0.92
N LEU A 267 6.65 -11.80 -0.39
CA LEU A 267 7.55 -11.03 -1.27
C LEU A 267 7.75 -9.56 -0.84
N SER A 268 9.00 -9.11 -0.78
CA SER A 268 9.41 -7.78 -0.29
C SER A 268 8.99 -6.59 -1.16
N ALA A 269 8.34 -6.84 -2.30
CA ALA A 269 7.87 -5.81 -3.20
C ALA A 269 6.79 -4.91 -2.54
N LYS A 270 6.96 -3.59 -2.67
CA LYS A 270 6.03 -2.54 -2.18
C LYS A 270 4.57 -2.69 -2.70
N LYS A 271 4.35 -3.54 -3.70
CA LYS A 271 3.07 -4.09 -4.15
C LYS A 271 3.28 -5.58 -4.45
N SER A 272 3.00 -6.44 -3.47
CA SER A 272 3.08 -7.90 -3.64
C SER A 272 1.66 -8.46 -3.79
N PRO A 273 1.28 -9.02 -4.97
CA PRO A 273 -0.06 -9.57 -5.18
C PRO A 273 -0.43 -10.65 -4.16
N ARG A 274 0.53 -11.53 -3.83
CA ARG A 274 0.44 -12.56 -2.79
C ARG A 274 0.09 -11.96 -1.43
N ARG A 275 0.80 -10.90 -1.05
CA ARG A 275 0.60 -10.18 0.21
C ARG A 275 -0.75 -9.47 0.31
N ASP A 276 -1.31 -9.05 -0.82
CA ASP A 276 -2.65 -8.47 -0.90
C ASP A 276 -3.75 -9.54 -0.98
N LYS A 277 -3.48 -10.72 -1.52
CA LYS A 277 -4.41 -11.88 -1.47
C LYS A 277 -4.57 -12.42 -0.05
N LEU A 278 -3.47 -12.76 0.63
CA LEU A 278 -3.49 -13.22 2.02
C LEU A 278 -4.14 -12.17 2.96
N GLY A 279 -3.86 -10.88 2.71
CA GLY A 279 -4.51 -9.77 3.42
C GLY A 279 -5.98 -9.53 3.04
N ARG A 280 -6.49 -10.07 1.93
CA ARG A 280 -7.93 -10.12 1.61
C ARG A 280 -8.59 -11.31 2.29
N LEU A 281 -7.98 -12.50 2.22
CA LEU A 281 -8.52 -13.70 2.86
C LEU A 281 -8.73 -13.48 4.35
N LEU A 282 -7.73 -12.93 5.07
CA LEU A 282 -7.89 -12.58 6.48
C LEU A 282 -9.14 -11.70 6.73
N LYS A 283 -9.40 -10.71 5.87
CA LYS A 283 -10.58 -9.83 6.00
C LYS A 283 -11.90 -10.55 5.72
N LEU A 284 -11.90 -11.51 4.80
CA LEU A 284 -13.07 -12.36 4.55
C LEU A 284 -13.37 -13.26 5.75
N MET A 285 -12.34 -13.81 6.40
CA MET A 285 -12.49 -14.56 7.66
C MET A 285 -13.07 -13.68 8.77
N TYR A 286 -12.51 -12.50 9.02
CA TYR A 286 -13.04 -11.54 10.02
C TYR A 286 -14.50 -11.18 9.72
N ALA A 287 -14.85 -10.88 8.47
CA ALA A 287 -16.22 -10.54 8.08
C ALA A 287 -17.21 -11.72 8.21
N TRP A 288 -16.74 -12.96 8.01
CA TRP A 288 -17.56 -14.15 8.21
C TRP A 288 -17.82 -14.40 9.70
N PHE A 289 -16.80 -14.28 10.56
CA PHE A 289 -16.98 -14.41 12.01
C PHE A 289 -17.89 -13.31 12.59
N ASP A 290 -17.78 -12.08 12.10
CA ASP A 290 -18.63 -10.96 12.49
C ASP A 290 -20.12 -11.18 12.11
N ALA A 291 -20.38 -11.97 11.06
CA ALA A 291 -21.72 -12.31 10.60
C ALA A 291 -22.31 -13.59 11.23
N GLU A 292 -21.49 -14.61 11.48
CA GLU A 292 -21.94 -15.91 12.01
C GLU A 292 -22.06 -15.92 13.55
N LEU A 293 -21.26 -15.11 14.26
CA LEU A 293 -21.29 -15.06 15.72
C LEU A 293 -22.37 -14.11 16.26
N PRO A 294 -23.00 -14.44 17.40
CA PRO A 294 -24.05 -13.60 17.99
C PRO A 294 -23.46 -12.27 18.53
N PRO A 295 -23.84 -11.11 17.98
CA PRO A 295 -23.20 -9.81 18.26
C PRO A 295 -23.46 -9.30 19.67
N ASN A 296 -24.39 -9.91 20.40
CA ASN A 296 -24.64 -9.63 21.83
C ASN A 296 -23.78 -10.47 22.78
N ARG A 297 -22.87 -11.31 22.28
CA ARG A 297 -21.94 -12.11 23.11
C ARG A 297 -20.50 -12.04 22.61
N CYS A 298 -20.32 -12.00 21.30
CA CYS A 298 -19.03 -11.97 20.64
C CYS A 298 -18.90 -10.68 19.83
N LYS A 299 -17.75 -10.02 19.95
CA LYS A 299 -17.38 -8.86 19.13
C LYS A 299 -16.06 -9.18 18.45
N VAL A 300 -16.09 -9.32 17.13
CA VAL A 300 -14.88 -9.56 16.34
C VAL A 300 -14.11 -8.24 16.20
N ASP A 301 -12.81 -8.21 16.55
CA ASP A 301 -12.03 -6.97 16.48
C ASP A 301 -11.53 -6.70 15.05
N VAL A 302 -12.44 -6.30 14.17
CA VAL A 302 -12.17 -6.01 12.74
C VAL A 302 -10.95 -5.10 12.48
N PRO A 303 -10.60 -4.09 13.32
CA PRO A 303 -9.29 -3.42 13.30
C PRO A 303 -8.06 -4.34 13.23
N CYS A 304 -8.11 -5.53 13.83
CA CYS A 304 -7.04 -6.53 13.84
C CYS A 304 -6.95 -7.36 12.55
N ALA A 305 -7.85 -7.16 11.58
CA ALA A 305 -7.88 -7.83 10.27
C ALA A 305 -6.76 -7.38 9.31
N THR A 306 -5.50 -7.41 9.78
CA THR A 306 -4.29 -7.11 9.01
C THR A 306 -3.20 -8.13 9.33
N ILE A 307 -2.52 -8.62 8.29
CA ILE A 307 -1.49 -9.67 8.42
C ILE A 307 -0.27 -9.27 9.28
N ASN A 308 -0.10 -7.99 9.60
CA ASN A 308 0.98 -7.48 10.45
C ASN A 308 0.47 -6.94 11.79
N HIS A 309 -0.72 -7.36 12.23
CA HIS A 309 -1.18 -7.16 13.60
C HIS A 309 -0.42 -8.09 14.56
N ALA A 310 -0.24 -7.65 15.81
CA ALA A 310 0.41 -8.43 16.86
C ALA A 310 -0.65 -8.96 17.83
N PHE A 311 -0.70 -10.28 18.04
CA PHE A 311 -1.65 -10.91 18.94
C PHE A 311 -0.93 -11.34 20.21
N ARG A 312 -1.66 -11.47 21.32
CA ARG A 312 -1.07 -11.87 22.61
C ARG A 312 -0.35 -13.21 22.46
N ALA A 313 0.84 -13.34 23.04
CA ALA A 313 1.66 -14.53 22.94
C ALA A 313 1.15 -15.65 23.88
N PRO A 314 0.98 -16.91 23.42
CA PRO A 314 0.76 -18.04 24.32
C PRO A 314 1.87 -18.17 25.36
N GLY A 315 1.48 -18.37 26.62
CA GLY A 315 2.41 -18.36 27.75
C GLY A 315 2.69 -16.98 28.36
N SER A 316 2.26 -15.89 27.72
CA SER A 316 2.31 -14.57 28.38
C SER A 316 1.22 -14.42 29.45
N PRO A 317 1.47 -13.63 30.52
CA PRO A 317 0.43 -13.20 31.43
C PRO A 317 -0.60 -12.31 30.73
N THR A 318 -1.86 -12.44 31.17
CA THR A 318 -2.97 -11.61 30.72
C THR A 318 -2.89 -10.20 31.34
N LYS A 319 -3.83 -9.31 30.97
CA LYS A 319 -4.00 -8.00 31.63
C LYS A 319 -4.23 -8.09 33.15
N HIS A 320 -4.68 -9.25 33.64
CA HIS A 320 -5.04 -9.51 35.02
C HIS A 320 -4.08 -10.49 35.71
N HIS A 321 -2.84 -10.57 35.20
CA HIS A 321 -1.69 -11.28 35.75
C HIS A 321 -1.79 -12.83 35.87
N TYR A 322 -2.96 -13.43 35.65
CA TYR A 322 -3.08 -14.87 35.40
C TYR A 322 -2.64 -15.23 33.96
N PRO A 323 -2.17 -16.46 33.69
CA PRO A 323 -1.63 -16.84 32.38
C PRO A 323 -2.69 -16.94 31.27
N THR A 324 -2.26 -16.75 30.04
CA THR A 324 -3.02 -17.18 28.86
C THR A 324 -3.14 -18.70 28.81
N ARG A 325 -4.24 -19.23 28.26
CA ARG A 325 -4.46 -20.67 28.10
C ARG A 325 -4.72 -21.00 26.64
N LEU A 326 -3.89 -21.84 26.06
CA LEU A 326 -3.94 -22.23 24.65
C LEU A 326 -4.48 -23.67 24.54
N PHE A 327 -5.23 -23.96 23.48
CA PHE A 327 -5.81 -25.27 23.21
C PHE A 327 -5.56 -25.67 21.77
N ALA A 328 -5.19 -26.93 21.54
CA ALA A 328 -4.98 -27.53 20.23
C ALA A 328 -6.12 -28.50 19.90
N TYR A 329 -6.74 -28.36 18.73
CA TYR A 329 -7.76 -29.30 18.26
C TYR A 329 -7.11 -30.56 17.70
N GLY A 330 -7.25 -31.69 18.41
CA GLY A 330 -6.51 -32.94 18.15
C GLY A 330 -5.17 -33.04 18.91
N GLY A 331 -4.88 -32.10 19.81
CA GLY A 331 -3.69 -32.16 20.68
C GLY A 331 -2.36 -32.28 19.90
N ARG A 332 -1.50 -33.22 20.34
CA ARG A 332 -0.17 -33.45 19.74
C ARG A 332 -0.24 -33.81 18.25
N GLY A 333 -1.35 -34.38 17.77
CA GLY A 333 -1.60 -34.79 16.39
C GLY A 333 -2.56 -33.90 15.60
N ARG A 334 -2.75 -32.63 16.01
CA ARG A 334 -3.60 -31.65 15.30
C ARG A 334 -3.30 -31.56 13.80
N ALA A 335 -4.32 -31.28 12.99
CA ALA A 335 -4.14 -30.98 11.58
C ALA A 335 -3.60 -29.55 11.38
N MET A 336 -2.75 -29.36 10.38
CA MET A 336 -2.37 -28.03 9.91
C MET A 336 -3.43 -27.44 8.97
N ILE A 337 -3.62 -26.13 9.01
CA ILE A 337 -4.57 -25.45 8.14
C ILE A 337 -3.98 -25.31 6.74
N ASP A 338 -4.65 -25.87 5.74
CA ASP A 338 -4.38 -25.56 4.34
C ASP A 338 -4.97 -24.17 3.98
N PRO A 339 -4.14 -23.17 3.59
CA PRO A 339 -4.65 -21.87 3.20
C PRO A 339 -5.49 -21.90 1.91
N LEU A 340 -5.39 -22.93 1.05
CA LEU A 340 -6.23 -23.07 -0.14
C LEU A 340 -7.65 -23.48 0.23
N ALA A 341 -7.84 -24.56 1.01
CA ALA A 341 -9.14 -24.95 1.55
C ALA A 341 -9.81 -23.80 2.33
N LEU A 342 -9.02 -23.09 3.14
CA LEU A 342 -9.47 -21.89 3.85
C LEU A 342 -9.93 -20.78 2.88
N SER A 343 -9.17 -20.55 1.80
CA SER A 343 -9.55 -19.60 0.75
C SER A 343 -10.81 -20.01 0.00
N GLU A 344 -11.01 -21.30 -0.26
CA GLU A 344 -12.20 -21.80 -0.93
C GLU A 344 -13.46 -21.56 -0.08
N PHE A 345 -13.41 -21.95 1.20
CA PHE A 345 -14.53 -21.76 2.13
C PHE A 345 -14.91 -20.28 2.33
N PHE A 346 -13.94 -19.40 2.59
CA PHE A 346 -14.20 -17.98 2.84
C PHE A 346 -14.36 -17.12 1.55
N GLY A 347 -14.33 -17.72 0.35
CA GLY A 347 -14.51 -17.01 -0.92
C GLY A 347 -13.32 -16.12 -1.36
N GLY A 348 -12.10 -16.48 -0.93
CA GLY A 348 -10.85 -15.83 -1.31
C GLY A 348 -10.30 -16.27 -2.67
N ASP A 349 -9.25 -15.57 -3.14
CA ASP A 349 -8.64 -15.77 -4.46
C ASP A 349 -7.21 -16.39 -4.46
N LEU A 350 -6.87 -17.17 -3.42
CA LEU A 350 -5.60 -17.91 -3.38
C LEU A 350 -5.56 -19.07 -4.39
N ARG A 351 -4.36 -19.32 -4.90
CA ARG A 351 -3.99 -20.41 -5.81
C ARG A 351 -2.68 -21.05 -5.30
N PRO A 352 -2.34 -22.29 -5.71
CA PRO A 352 -1.11 -22.97 -5.27
C PRO A 352 0.16 -22.11 -5.36
N TYR A 353 0.38 -21.45 -6.50
CA TYR A 353 1.50 -20.53 -6.72
C TYR A 353 1.53 -19.27 -5.82
N ASP A 354 0.44 -18.94 -5.12
CA ASP A 354 0.46 -17.90 -4.08
C ASP A 354 1.06 -18.40 -2.75
N LEU A 355 1.22 -19.72 -2.59
CA LEU A 355 1.72 -20.37 -1.37
C LEU A 355 3.05 -21.12 -1.57
N GLU A 356 3.52 -21.22 -2.80
CA GLU A 356 4.80 -21.85 -3.16
C GLU A 356 6.00 -20.93 -2.86
N ASP A 357 7.20 -21.52 -2.78
CA ASP A 357 8.45 -20.77 -2.69
C ASP A 357 8.58 -19.81 -3.89
N TRP A 358 9.21 -18.65 -3.66
CA TRP A 358 9.34 -17.64 -4.70
C TRP A 358 10.52 -17.92 -5.63
N ASP A 359 10.21 -18.47 -6.79
CA ASP A 359 11.16 -18.52 -7.90
C ASP A 359 11.17 -17.16 -8.64
N GLN A 360 12.21 -16.36 -8.37
CA GLN A 360 12.45 -15.09 -9.07
C GLN A 360 12.75 -15.32 -10.56
N GLN A 361 13.42 -16.43 -10.92
CA GLN A 361 13.77 -16.75 -12.30
C GLN A 361 12.54 -17.18 -13.08
N ASP A 362 11.65 -17.96 -12.47
CA ASP A 362 10.37 -18.31 -13.10
C ASP A 362 9.42 -17.11 -13.20
N TYR A 363 9.34 -16.27 -12.16
CA TYR A 363 8.58 -15.03 -12.27
C TYR A 363 9.12 -14.12 -13.38
N GLU A 364 10.45 -14.00 -13.54
CA GLU A 364 11.06 -13.26 -14.63
C GLU A 364 10.85 -13.92 -15.99
N ARG A 365 10.86 -15.26 -16.07
CA ARG A 365 10.48 -16.04 -17.26
C ARG A 365 9.03 -15.80 -17.65
N ILE A 366 8.07 -16.08 -16.78
CA ILE A 366 6.63 -15.89 -17.01
C ILE A 366 6.34 -14.43 -17.36
N ARG A 367 7.01 -13.48 -16.69
CA ARG A 367 6.90 -12.06 -17.02
C ARG A 367 7.47 -11.76 -18.40
N ALA A 368 8.66 -12.25 -18.75
CA ALA A 368 9.27 -12.07 -20.05
C ALA A 368 8.45 -12.73 -21.16
N GLU A 369 7.90 -13.91 -20.93
CA GLU A 369 6.97 -14.61 -21.84
C GLU A 369 5.67 -13.82 -22.02
N ARG A 370 5.07 -13.32 -20.94
CA ARG A 370 3.87 -12.45 -21.00
C ARG A 370 4.14 -11.13 -21.72
N ASP A 371 5.29 -10.52 -21.45
CA ASP A 371 5.71 -9.24 -22.03
C ASP A 371 6.12 -9.42 -23.51
N ALA A 372 6.71 -10.56 -23.89
CA ALA A 372 7.03 -10.95 -25.28
C ALA A 372 5.79 -11.40 -26.09
N ALA A 373 4.84 -12.09 -25.46
CA ALA A 373 3.55 -12.43 -26.06
C ALA A 373 2.63 -11.21 -26.24
N GLY A 374 2.92 -10.10 -25.54
CA GLY A 374 2.13 -8.87 -25.55
C GLY A 374 0.74 -9.00 -24.92
N ASN A 375 0.43 -10.15 -24.30
CA ASN A 375 -0.92 -10.50 -23.85
C ASN A 375 -1.48 -9.54 -22.80
N GLY A 376 -0.64 -9.00 -21.91
CA GLY A 376 -1.07 -8.00 -20.92
C GLY A 376 -1.56 -6.70 -21.56
N LEU A 377 -0.83 -6.21 -22.56
CA LEU A 377 -1.15 -4.96 -23.27
C LEU A 377 -2.32 -5.10 -24.24
N ARG A 378 -2.50 -6.29 -24.83
CA ARG A 378 -3.62 -6.64 -25.73
C ARG A 378 -4.89 -7.08 -24.99
N SER A 379 -4.82 -7.32 -23.69
CA SER A 379 -6.00 -7.60 -22.86
C SER A 379 -6.95 -6.40 -22.79
N LYS A 380 -8.23 -6.63 -22.48
CA LYS A 380 -9.25 -5.59 -22.39
C LYS A 380 -8.90 -4.56 -21.31
N ALA A 381 -9.11 -3.27 -21.61
CA ALA A 381 -8.86 -2.18 -20.69
C ALA A 381 -9.55 -2.39 -19.33
N SER A 382 -8.84 -2.10 -18.24
CA SER A 382 -9.38 -2.24 -16.89
C SER A 382 -10.46 -1.20 -16.60
N ALA A 383 -11.43 -1.54 -15.74
CA ALA A 383 -12.48 -0.61 -15.33
C ALA A 383 -11.93 0.73 -14.76
N LYS A 384 -10.74 0.70 -14.16
CA LYS A 384 -10.04 1.92 -13.69
C LYS A 384 -9.51 2.80 -14.82
N GLN A 385 -9.04 2.21 -15.92
CA GLN A 385 -8.61 2.96 -17.11
C GLN A 385 -9.84 3.56 -17.82
N VAL A 386 -10.91 2.79 -17.99
CA VAL A 386 -12.18 3.28 -18.58
C VAL A 386 -12.75 4.45 -17.77
N ALA A 387 -12.90 4.30 -16.45
CA ALA A 387 -13.36 5.39 -15.57
C ALA A 387 -12.43 6.63 -15.57
N TYR A 388 -11.14 6.47 -15.89
CA TYR A 388 -10.22 7.59 -16.03
C TYR A 388 -10.31 8.27 -17.41
N ILE A 389 -10.62 7.51 -18.46
CA ILE A 389 -10.98 8.03 -19.79
C ILE A 389 -12.29 8.84 -19.70
N GLU A 390 -13.34 8.29 -19.07
CA GLU A 390 -14.60 8.99 -18.77
C GLU A 390 -14.35 10.33 -18.06
N LYS A 391 -13.49 10.32 -17.02
CA LYS A 391 -13.11 11.54 -16.30
C LYS A 391 -12.36 12.54 -17.18
N LEU A 392 -11.43 12.09 -18.03
CA LEU A 392 -10.69 12.95 -18.95
C LEU A 392 -11.62 13.53 -20.03
N HIS A 393 -12.56 12.74 -20.55
CA HIS A 393 -13.63 13.18 -21.44
C HIS A 393 -14.56 14.22 -20.79
N ALA A 394 -15.03 13.99 -19.56
CA ALA A 394 -15.86 14.94 -18.82
C ALA A 394 -15.15 16.27 -18.53
N MET A 395 -13.81 16.26 -18.41
CA MET A 395 -12.98 17.47 -18.37
C MET A 395 -12.72 18.09 -19.76
N GLY A 396 -13.39 17.60 -20.81
CA GLY A 396 -13.28 17.95 -22.22
C GLY A 396 -11.92 17.66 -22.84
N CYS A 397 -11.10 16.79 -22.24
CA CYS A 397 -9.71 16.56 -22.64
C CYS A 397 -9.53 15.41 -23.64
N LEU A 398 -10.60 14.67 -23.92
CA LEU A 398 -10.73 13.62 -24.94
C LEU A 398 -12.01 13.88 -25.75
N GLY A 399 -12.08 13.34 -26.97
CA GLY A 399 -13.26 13.41 -27.84
C GLY A 399 -14.28 12.31 -27.53
N ASP A 400 -15.51 12.48 -28.04
CA ASP A 400 -16.61 11.52 -27.85
C ASP A 400 -16.28 10.15 -28.47
N ASP A 401 -15.54 10.14 -29.59
CA ASP A 401 -15.00 8.96 -30.27
C ASP A 401 -14.12 8.09 -29.35
N VAL A 402 -13.30 8.73 -28.51
CA VAL A 402 -12.42 8.06 -27.54
C VAL A 402 -13.23 7.49 -26.38
N LEU A 403 -14.33 8.13 -25.98
CA LEU A 403 -15.23 7.64 -24.94
C LEU A 403 -16.05 6.43 -25.43
N GLU A 404 -16.64 6.52 -26.62
CA GLU A 404 -17.43 5.44 -27.23
C GLU A 404 -16.61 4.16 -27.41
N ALA A 405 -15.34 4.29 -27.79
CA ALA A 405 -14.41 3.18 -27.92
C ALA A 405 -13.86 2.66 -26.56
N ALA A 406 -13.94 3.42 -25.47
CA ALA A 406 -13.21 3.15 -24.22
C ALA A 406 -13.50 1.75 -23.62
N ALA A 407 -14.75 1.30 -23.67
CA ALA A 407 -15.17 0.00 -23.15
C ALA A 407 -14.68 -1.20 -23.99
N ALA A 408 -14.18 -0.95 -25.21
CA ALA A 408 -13.64 -1.96 -26.13
C ALA A 408 -12.11 -1.88 -26.31
N MET A 409 -11.46 -0.83 -25.80
CA MET A 409 -10.01 -0.65 -25.88
C MET A 409 -9.22 -1.81 -25.25
N THR A 410 -8.01 -2.04 -25.75
CA THR A 410 -7.00 -2.81 -25.02
C THR A 410 -6.37 -1.95 -23.92
N VAL A 411 -5.65 -2.58 -22.99
CA VAL A 411 -4.85 -1.88 -21.96
C VAL A 411 -3.88 -0.88 -22.60
N ALA A 412 -3.27 -1.22 -23.74
CA ALA A 412 -2.36 -0.33 -24.47
C ALA A 412 -3.08 0.89 -25.08
N ASP A 413 -4.22 0.68 -25.73
CA ASP A 413 -4.98 1.75 -26.37
C ASP A 413 -5.54 2.72 -25.31
N ALA A 414 -6.01 2.17 -24.19
CA ALA A 414 -6.49 2.96 -23.06
C ALA A 414 -5.38 3.80 -22.42
N ASP A 415 -4.17 3.24 -22.22
CA ASP A 415 -3.02 4.01 -21.72
C ASP A 415 -2.56 5.10 -22.71
N ALA A 416 -2.65 4.83 -24.02
CA ALA A 416 -2.38 5.83 -25.06
C ALA A 416 -3.40 6.98 -25.04
N ALA A 417 -4.70 6.65 -24.95
CA ALA A 417 -5.79 7.62 -24.82
C ALA A 417 -5.66 8.45 -23.53
N ILE A 418 -5.44 7.80 -22.38
CA ILE A 418 -5.20 8.46 -21.10
C ILE A 418 -4.04 9.46 -21.21
N LYS A 419 -2.91 9.04 -21.78
CA LYS A 419 -1.73 9.89 -21.95
C LYS A 419 -1.98 11.09 -22.88
N ALA A 420 -2.80 10.92 -23.92
CA ALA A 420 -3.24 12.03 -24.76
C ALA A 420 -4.13 13.02 -23.97
N GLY A 421 -5.12 12.50 -23.23
CA GLY A 421 -6.02 13.29 -22.40
C GLY A 421 -5.29 14.02 -21.26
N GLU A 422 -4.37 13.37 -20.57
CA GLU A 422 -3.48 13.99 -19.57
C GLU A 422 -2.60 15.08 -20.17
N THR A 423 -2.17 14.93 -21.42
CA THR A 423 -1.41 15.97 -22.14
C THR A 423 -2.29 17.19 -22.42
N VAL A 424 -3.55 16.99 -22.85
CA VAL A 424 -4.53 18.08 -23.03
C VAL A 424 -4.90 18.75 -21.70
N PHE A 425 -5.16 17.97 -20.64
CA PHE A 425 -5.44 18.46 -19.30
C PHE A 425 -4.28 19.28 -18.73
N THR A 426 -3.06 18.74 -18.81
CA THR A 426 -1.83 19.41 -18.40
C THR A 426 -1.63 20.70 -19.20
N ARG A 427 -1.86 20.66 -20.51
CA ARG A 427 -1.84 21.85 -21.37
C ARG A 427 -2.85 22.90 -20.90
N ARG A 428 -4.12 22.54 -20.68
CA ARG A 428 -5.15 23.48 -20.19
C ARG A 428 -4.77 24.10 -18.86
N ARG A 429 -4.42 23.28 -17.86
CA ARG A 429 -3.97 23.74 -16.53
C ARG A 429 -2.77 24.68 -16.63
N GLN A 430 -1.79 24.35 -17.47
CA GLN A 430 -0.58 25.14 -17.63
C GLN A 430 -0.77 26.38 -18.51
N TYR A 431 -1.88 26.54 -19.24
CA TYR A 431 -2.15 27.75 -20.06
C TYR A 431 -2.74 28.92 -19.24
N ALA A 432 -3.07 28.71 -17.96
CA ALA A 432 -3.50 29.78 -17.05
C ALA A 432 -2.40 30.86 -16.86
N ALA A 433 -2.82 32.05 -16.43
CA ALA A 433 -1.90 33.12 -16.05
C ALA A 433 -1.19 32.80 -14.72
N ILE A 434 0.10 33.09 -14.64
CA ILE A 434 0.95 32.69 -13.51
C ILE A 434 0.96 33.81 -12.47
N LYS A 435 0.67 33.50 -11.20
CA LYS A 435 0.75 34.46 -10.09
C LYS A 435 2.10 34.34 -9.40
N THR A 436 2.87 35.43 -9.35
CA THR A 436 4.16 35.46 -8.65
C THR A 436 3.97 35.50 -7.13
N ALA A 437 5.04 35.21 -6.37
CA ALA A 437 5.07 35.39 -4.92
C ALA A 437 4.74 36.84 -4.48
N THR A 438 5.02 37.82 -5.34
CA THR A 438 4.67 39.25 -5.16
C THR A 438 3.23 39.58 -5.59
N GLY A 439 2.39 38.58 -5.86
CA GLY A 439 0.99 38.75 -6.26
C GLY A 439 0.76 39.17 -7.72
N ARG A 440 1.81 39.52 -8.48
CA ARG A 440 1.71 39.94 -9.88
C ARG A 440 1.25 38.78 -10.76
N VAL A 441 0.20 39.00 -11.55
CA VAL A 441 -0.26 38.05 -12.57
C VAL A 441 0.51 38.30 -13.86
N VAL A 442 1.20 37.27 -14.36
CA VAL A 442 1.97 37.31 -15.61
C VAL A 442 1.25 36.46 -16.67
N PRO A 443 0.84 37.03 -17.81
CA PRO A 443 0.24 36.25 -18.89
C PRO A 443 1.28 35.29 -19.47
N ARG A 444 0.97 33.99 -19.47
CA ARG A 444 1.92 32.97 -19.92
C ARG A 444 2.16 33.07 -21.42
N ARG A 445 3.42 32.89 -21.80
CA ARG A 445 3.86 32.69 -23.19
C ARG A 445 4.45 31.27 -23.30
N PRO A 446 3.65 30.27 -23.71
CA PRO A 446 4.14 28.91 -23.91
C PRO A 446 5.18 28.89 -25.04
N ARG A 447 6.27 28.13 -24.87
CA ARG A 447 7.22 27.86 -25.97
C ARG A 447 6.83 26.58 -26.70
N ALA A 448 7.28 26.46 -27.95
CA ALA A 448 7.09 25.25 -28.74
C ALA A 448 7.88 24.07 -28.14
N ARG A 449 7.30 22.87 -28.21
CA ARG A 449 7.88 21.62 -27.67
C ARG A 449 9.34 21.41 -28.11
N GLY A 450 9.65 21.65 -29.39
CA GLY A 450 11.01 21.51 -29.93
C GLY A 450 12.09 22.37 -29.25
N VAL A 451 11.74 23.44 -28.51
CA VAL A 451 12.70 24.18 -27.69
C VAL A 451 13.19 23.35 -26.50
N TYR A 452 12.30 22.55 -25.90
CA TYR A 452 12.66 21.60 -24.84
C TYR A 452 13.53 20.48 -25.40
N ASP A 453 13.12 19.85 -26.52
CA ASP A 453 13.85 18.72 -27.09
C ASP A 453 15.26 19.13 -27.57
N ALA A 454 15.38 20.30 -28.22
CA ALA A 454 16.68 20.86 -28.59
C ALA A 454 17.56 21.24 -27.38
N THR A 455 16.96 21.65 -26.26
CA THR A 455 17.72 21.93 -25.03
C THR A 455 18.21 20.64 -24.39
N LEU A 456 17.35 19.61 -24.30
CA LEU A 456 17.68 18.28 -23.79
C LEU A 456 18.87 17.66 -24.54
N ALA A 457 18.81 17.67 -25.88
CA ALA A 457 19.88 17.13 -26.72
C ALA A 457 21.24 17.86 -26.54
N ARG A 458 21.22 19.17 -26.31
CA ARG A 458 22.44 19.99 -26.14
C ARG A 458 23.07 19.87 -24.75
N LEU A 459 22.34 19.43 -23.72
CA LEU A 459 22.86 19.34 -22.34
C LEU A 459 24.16 18.53 -22.26
N GLN A 460 24.17 17.34 -22.86
CA GLN A 460 25.30 16.40 -22.76
C GLN A 460 26.60 16.93 -23.39
N VAL A 461 26.47 17.82 -24.38
CA VAL A 461 27.57 18.32 -25.19
C VAL A 461 28.05 19.69 -24.71
N GLU A 462 27.12 20.58 -24.34
CA GLU A 462 27.42 22.00 -24.13
C GLU A 462 27.37 22.44 -22.66
N THR A 463 26.72 21.70 -21.75
CA THR A 463 26.68 22.07 -20.33
C THR A 463 27.92 21.55 -19.58
N PRO A 464 28.72 22.42 -18.93
CA PRO A 464 29.87 22.00 -18.12
C PRO A 464 29.48 21.17 -16.90
N ILE A 465 30.38 20.27 -16.50
CA ILE A 465 30.23 19.31 -15.40
C ILE A 465 29.79 19.99 -14.08
N GLY A 466 30.34 21.18 -13.79
CA GLY A 466 30.01 21.95 -12.58
C GLY A 466 28.64 22.65 -12.57
N SER A 467 27.82 22.55 -13.62
CA SER A 467 26.50 23.19 -13.70
C SER A 467 25.35 22.21 -14.05
N ARG A 468 25.61 20.90 -14.05
CA ARG A 468 24.63 19.86 -14.43
C ARG A 468 23.32 19.94 -13.65
N TYR A 469 23.36 20.03 -12.31
CA TYR A 469 22.17 20.22 -11.48
C TYR A 469 21.35 21.47 -11.88
N TRP A 470 22.02 22.61 -12.08
CA TRP A 470 21.35 23.85 -12.46
C TRP A 470 20.75 23.80 -13.86
N ALA A 471 21.42 23.13 -14.80
CA ALA A 471 20.91 22.89 -16.14
C ALA A 471 19.67 21.98 -16.13
N LEU A 472 19.66 20.91 -15.32
CA LEU A 472 18.46 20.10 -15.07
C LEU A 472 17.33 20.92 -14.44
N PHE A 473 17.63 21.75 -13.43
CA PHE A 473 16.65 22.63 -12.79
C PHE A 473 16.09 23.70 -13.75
N GLY A 474 16.91 24.14 -14.72
CA GLY A 474 16.53 24.94 -15.88
C GLY A 474 15.59 24.20 -16.83
N LEU A 475 15.99 23.00 -17.26
CA LEU A 475 15.22 22.09 -18.12
C LEU A 475 13.87 21.72 -17.49
N ALA A 476 13.78 21.57 -16.16
CA ALA A 476 12.53 21.32 -15.44
C ALA A 476 11.52 22.46 -15.64
N GLY A 477 11.98 23.71 -15.48
CA GLY A 477 11.16 24.91 -15.72
C GLY A 477 10.80 25.10 -17.20
N LEU A 478 11.72 24.78 -18.10
CA LEU A 478 11.46 24.76 -19.54
C LEU A 478 10.42 23.71 -19.92
N GLY A 479 10.45 22.51 -19.31
CA GLY A 479 9.46 21.47 -19.51
C GLY A 479 8.04 21.92 -19.16
N TRP A 480 7.86 22.65 -18.05
CA TRP A 480 6.58 23.30 -17.71
C TRP A 480 6.21 24.40 -18.73
N ASN A 481 7.17 25.20 -19.17
CA ASN A 481 6.91 26.25 -20.18
C ASN A 481 6.52 25.67 -21.56
N CYS A 482 7.06 24.51 -21.93
CA CYS A 482 6.79 23.80 -23.20
C CYS A 482 5.63 22.79 -23.12
N CYS A 483 4.88 22.73 -22.01
CA CYS A 483 3.82 21.75 -21.76
C CYS A 483 4.25 20.27 -21.86
N VAL A 484 5.48 19.94 -21.49
CA VAL A 484 5.96 18.55 -21.41
C VAL A 484 5.43 17.92 -20.11
N PRO A 485 4.80 16.73 -20.13
CA PRO A 485 4.32 16.07 -18.92
C PRO A 485 5.42 15.84 -17.88
N LYS A 486 5.13 16.05 -16.59
CA LYS A 486 6.11 15.92 -15.49
C LYS A 486 6.81 14.55 -15.47
N SER A 487 6.06 13.50 -15.79
CA SER A 487 6.54 12.11 -15.90
C SER A 487 7.43 11.86 -17.13
N GLN A 488 7.27 12.64 -18.19
CA GLN A 488 8.22 12.63 -19.31
C GLN A 488 9.50 13.36 -18.91
N VAL A 489 9.42 14.61 -18.41
CA VAL A 489 10.60 15.38 -18.01
C VAL A 489 11.51 14.61 -17.04
N LYS A 490 10.92 13.95 -16.04
CA LYS A 490 11.68 13.12 -15.09
C LYS A 490 12.37 11.92 -15.74
N ARG A 491 11.72 11.24 -16.71
CA ARG A 491 12.34 10.13 -17.44
C ARG A 491 13.47 10.62 -18.34
N ASP A 492 13.24 11.68 -19.09
CA ASP A 492 14.24 12.30 -19.96
C ASP A 492 15.51 12.67 -19.16
N MET A 493 15.35 13.24 -17.96
CA MET A 493 16.48 13.54 -17.05
C MET A 493 17.14 12.30 -16.46
N THR A 494 16.38 11.24 -16.19
CA THR A 494 16.92 9.98 -15.66
C THR A 494 17.75 9.27 -16.72
N GLY A 495 17.34 9.29 -17.99
CA GLY A 495 18.12 8.75 -19.12
C GLY A 495 19.45 9.49 -19.34
N LEU A 496 19.58 10.75 -18.91
CA LEU A 496 20.89 11.42 -18.93
C LEU A 496 21.90 10.82 -17.95
N LEU A 497 21.45 10.10 -16.90
CA LEU A 497 22.33 9.44 -15.93
C LEU A 497 23.10 8.26 -16.55
N GLU A 498 22.61 7.70 -17.65
CA GLU A 498 23.22 6.60 -18.41
C GLU A 498 24.34 7.08 -19.36
N THR A 499 24.70 8.37 -19.29
CA THR A 499 25.65 9.01 -20.23
C THR A 499 26.98 9.37 -19.59
N GLU A 500 28.04 9.40 -20.41
CA GLU A 500 29.38 9.90 -20.05
C GLU A 500 29.38 11.33 -19.48
N TRP A 501 28.35 12.12 -19.78
CA TRP A 501 28.20 13.47 -19.23
C TRP A 501 27.76 13.45 -17.74
N ALA A 502 27.04 12.42 -17.31
CA ALA A 502 26.62 12.24 -15.92
C ALA A 502 27.66 11.48 -15.08
N SER A 503 28.30 10.44 -15.65
CA SER A 503 29.28 9.60 -14.95
C SER A 503 30.55 10.35 -14.50
N LYS A 504 30.95 11.41 -15.23
CA LYS A 504 32.12 12.22 -14.89
C LYS A 504 31.98 12.91 -13.53
N LYS A 505 33.03 12.84 -12.72
CA LYS A 505 33.09 13.49 -11.40
C LYS A 505 33.22 15.02 -11.55
N SER A 506 32.47 15.76 -10.74
CA SER A 506 32.60 17.22 -10.64
C SER A 506 33.74 17.60 -9.67
N THR A 507 33.92 18.90 -9.43
CA THR A 507 34.93 19.45 -8.50
C THR A 507 34.75 18.96 -7.05
N ASP A 508 33.56 18.51 -6.68
CA ASP A 508 33.23 17.86 -5.39
C ASP A 508 33.54 16.35 -5.34
N GLY A 509 34.12 15.80 -6.42
CA GLY A 509 34.45 14.39 -6.56
C GLY A 509 33.28 13.47 -6.91
N LYS A 510 32.05 14.00 -7.13
CA LYS A 510 30.84 13.20 -7.30
C LYS A 510 30.30 13.23 -8.75
N PRO A 511 29.76 12.09 -9.26
CA PRO A 511 28.99 12.07 -10.50
C PRO A 511 27.62 12.72 -10.28
N LEU A 512 26.90 12.98 -11.38
CA LEU A 512 25.49 13.39 -11.30
C LEU A 512 24.63 12.21 -10.83
N SER A 513 23.80 12.42 -9.82
CA SER A 513 23.05 11.37 -9.13
C SER A 513 21.55 11.38 -9.45
N LYS A 514 20.84 10.34 -8.99
CA LYS A 514 19.38 10.28 -9.05
C LYS A 514 18.74 11.30 -8.11
N GLU A 515 19.38 11.54 -6.97
CA GLU A 515 19.01 12.52 -5.95
C GLU A 515 19.06 13.94 -6.54
N ASP A 516 20.06 14.24 -7.39
CA ASP A 516 20.13 15.50 -8.13
C ASP A 516 18.96 15.67 -9.10
N VAL A 517 18.51 14.61 -9.77
CA VAL A 517 17.33 14.64 -10.64
C VAL A 517 16.06 14.92 -9.85
N GLU A 518 15.84 14.25 -8.70
CA GLU A 518 14.70 14.54 -7.83
C GLU A 518 14.73 15.99 -7.30
N ALA A 519 15.91 16.45 -6.88
CA ALA A 519 16.11 17.82 -6.40
C ALA A 519 15.90 18.87 -7.51
N ALA A 520 16.33 18.57 -8.75
CA ALA A 520 16.16 19.43 -9.92
C ALA A 520 14.69 19.48 -10.40
N MET A 521 13.93 18.40 -10.23
CA MET A 521 12.49 18.35 -10.54
C MET A 521 11.63 19.32 -9.70
N ARG A 522 12.18 19.91 -8.62
CA ARG A 522 11.57 21.07 -7.93
C ARG A 522 11.40 22.28 -8.86
N GLY A 523 12.22 22.40 -9.91
CA GLY A 523 12.12 23.44 -10.93
C GLY A 523 10.93 23.29 -11.89
N TYR A 524 10.25 22.14 -11.90
CA TYR A 524 9.04 21.89 -12.70
C TYR A 524 7.84 22.55 -12.01
N ASN A 525 7.75 23.87 -12.12
CA ASN A 525 6.70 24.69 -11.53
C ASN A 525 6.47 25.99 -12.35
N GLU A 526 5.41 26.73 -11.99
CA GLU A 526 4.98 27.95 -12.68
C GLU A 526 6.05 29.06 -12.69
N LEU A 527 6.76 29.29 -11.58
CA LEU A 527 7.83 30.29 -11.49
C LEU A 527 9.05 29.88 -12.34
N GLY A 528 9.39 28.58 -12.35
CA GLY A 528 10.42 28.02 -13.22
C GLY A 528 10.13 28.23 -14.71
N ALA A 529 8.85 28.27 -15.10
CA ALA A 529 8.40 28.54 -16.45
C ALA A 529 8.43 30.03 -16.86
N LEU A 530 8.58 30.96 -15.91
CA LEU A 530 8.72 32.40 -16.20
C LEU A 530 10.14 32.84 -16.55
N ARG A 531 11.15 31.95 -16.45
CA ARG A 531 12.55 32.30 -16.68
C ARG A 531 12.77 32.94 -18.05
N THR A 532 13.46 34.08 -18.06
CA THR A 532 13.89 34.73 -19.31
C THR A 532 14.87 33.83 -20.07
N ARG A 533 15.17 34.19 -21.31
CA ARG A 533 16.21 33.51 -22.09
C ARG A 533 17.54 33.53 -21.33
N ASP A 534 17.96 34.71 -20.88
CA ASP A 534 19.24 34.94 -20.20
C ASP A 534 19.31 34.19 -18.85
N GLN A 535 18.21 34.16 -18.09
CA GLN A 535 18.13 33.35 -16.86
C GLN A 535 18.26 31.85 -17.14
N LEU A 536 17.75 31.37 -18.28
CA LEU A 536 17.87 29.97 -18.67
C LEU A 536 19.30 29.66 -19.18
N GLU A 537 19.87 30.51 -20.03
CA GLU A 537 21.27 30.39 -20.48
C GLU A 537 22.26 30.42 -19.29
N ASN A 538 22.02 31.26 -18.28
CA ASN A 538 22.82 31.33 -17.06
C ASN A 538 22.82 30.03 -16.22
N LEU A 539 21.74 29.24 -16.30
CA LEU A 539 21.64 27.92 -15.67
C LEU A 539 22.27 26.80 -16.52
N LEU A 540 22.13 26.91 -17.84
CA LEU A 540 22.66 25.95 -18.82
C LEU A 540 24.17 26.08 -19.05
N LYS A 541 24.72 27.29 -18.83
CA LYS A 541 26.08 27.75 -19.14
C LYS A 541 26.46 27.77 -20.63
N TRP A 542 25.45 27.77 -21.49
CA TRP A 542 25.60 27.98 -22.93
C TRP A 542 24.46 28.85 -23.45
N SER A 543 24.68 29.51 -24.58
CA SER A 543 23.68 30.37 -25.20
C SER A 543 22.92 29.67 -26.33
N TYR A 544 21.67 30.05 -26.54
CA TYR A 544 20.97 29.74 -27.78
C TYR A 544 21.57 30.58 -28.92
N GLY A 545 21.37 30.17 -30.18
CA GLY A 545 21.73 31.03 -31.31
C GLY A 545 21.06 32.41 -31.21
N PRO A 546 21.62 33.47 -31.84
CA PRO A 546 20.99 34.77 -31.86
C PRO A 546 19.55 34.64 -32.42
N PRO A 547 18.57 35.40 -31.91
CA PRO A 547 17.23 35.39 -32.49
C PRO A 547 17.32 35.67 -33.98
N ALA A 548 16.61 34.88 -34.81
CA ALA A 548 16.55 35.12 -36.25
C ALA A 548 16.23 36.60 -36.49
N LYS A 549 17.11 37.32 -37.21
CA LYS A 549 16.93 38.74 -37.50
C LYS A 549 15.59 38.91 -38.20
N ARG A 550 14.60 39.42 -37.46
CA ARG A 550 13.36 39.91 -38.07
C ARG A 550 13.78 40.96 -39.08
N ASN A 551 13.35 40.82 -40.34
CA ASN A 551 13.58 41.81 -41.38
C ASN A 551 13.22 43.18 -40.80
N GLY A 552 14.22 44.07 -40.62
CA GLY A 552 14.15 45.28 -39.80
C GLY A 552 13.27 46.41 -40.37
N ARG A 553 12.31 46.05 -41.23
CA ARG A 553 11.30 46.91 -41.82
C ARG A 553 10.47 47.53 -40.69
N LYS A 554 10.30 48.84 -40.75
CA LYS A 554 9.38 49.56 -39.86
C LYS A 554 7.96 49.12 -40.18
N GLN A 555 7.03 49.30 -39.24
CA GLN A 555 5.62 48.93 -39.42
C GLN A 555 5.02 49.55 -40.69
N LYS A 556 5.43 50.78 -41.04
CA LYS A 556 5.08 51.45 -42.30
C LYS A 556 5.51 50.62 -43.52
N ASP A 557 6.78 50.28 -43.64
CA ASP A 557 7.34 49.55 -44.78
C ASP A 557 6.74 48.13 -44.91
N HIS A 558 6.38 47.51 -43.77
CA HIS A 558 5.68 46.22 -43.76
C HIS A 558 4.24 46.35 -44.29
N LEU A 559 3.48 47.34 -43.82
CA LEU A 559 2.12 47.62 -44.29
C LEU A 559 2.10 48.08 -45.75
N GLU A 560 3.06 48.89 -46.18
CA GLU A 560 3.17 49.34 -47.57
C GLU A 560 3.47 48.17 -48.52
N ARG A 561 4.38 47.26 -48.14
CA ARG A 561 4.66 46.05 -48.92
C ARG A 561 3.48 45.08 -48.92
N ALA A 562 2.75 44.96 -47.81
CA ALA A 562 1.54 44.14 -47.72
C ALA A 562 0.42 44.69 -48.62
N ARG A 563 0.22 46.02 -48.65
CA ARG A 563 -0.74 46.68 -49.56
C ARG A 563 -0.36 46.50 -51.02
N LYS A 564 0.91 46.70 -51.38
CA LYS A 564 1.41 46.50 -52.75
C LYS A 564 1.30 45.03 -53.21
N LEU A 565 1.50 44.07 -52.31
CA LEU A 565 1.21 42.65 -52.59
C LEU A 565 -0.29 42.40 -52.73
N GLN A 566 -1.12 42.95 -51.85
CA GLN A 566 -2.58 42.80 -51.92
C GLN A 566 -3.19 43.43 -53.19
N GLU A 567 -2.65 44.54 -53.67
CA GLU A 567 -3.02 45.15 -54.96
C GLU A 567 -2.50 44.35 -56.16
N PHE A 568 -1.38 43.64 -56.04
CA PHE A 568 -0.84 42.76 -57.08
C PHE A 568 -1.59 41.42 -57.16
N ASP A 569 -1.85 40.81 -56.01
CA ASP A 569 -2.53 39.51 -55.88
C ASP A 569 -4.04 39.63 -56.16
N TYR A 570 -4.65 40.79 -55.90
CA TYR A 570 -6.08 41.05 -56.08
C TYR A 570 -6.34 42.41 -56.76
N PRO A 571 -5.91 42.60 -58.02
CA PRO A 571 -5.94 43.89 -58.72
C PRO A 571 -7.36 44.46 -58.88
N ASN A 572 -8.38 43.60 -58.95
CA ASN A 572 -9.78 43.99 -59.05
C ASN A 572 -10.47 44.23 -57.70
N GLY A 573 -9.72 44.18 -56.58
CA GLY A 573 -10.27 44.41 -55.24
C GLY A 573 -11.11 43.25 -54.69
N GLU A 574 -10.93 42.03 -55.21
CA GLU A 574 -11.68 40.82 -54.83
C GLU A 574 -11.65 40.51 -53.33
N TRP A 575 -10.56 40.91 -52.63
CA TRP A 575 -10.45 40.83 -51.17
C TRP A 575 -11.54 41.61 -50.39
N ARG A 576 -12.29 42.49 -51.05
CA ARG A 576 -13.43 43.25 -50.49
C ARG A 576 -14.73 42.44 -50.44
N HIS A 577 -14.76 41.22 -50.97
CA HIS A 577 -15.98 40.40 -50.99
C HIS A 577 -16.43 40.01 -49.57
N VAL A 578 -17.45 40.69 -49.07
CA VAL A 578 -18.13 40.36 -47.81
C VAL A 578 -19.13 39.23 -48.07
N PRO A 579 -19.06 38.08 -47.37
CA PRO A 579 -20.03 37.00 -47.56
C PRO A 579 -21.46 37.44 -47.23
N PRO A 580 -22.48 37.02 -48.00
CA PRO A 580 -23.86 37.42 -47.76
C PRO A 580 -24.34 37.01 -46.37
N THR A 581 -25.02 37.94 -45.73
CA THR A 581 -25.55 37.82 -44.37
C THR A 581 -26.60 36.72 -44.28
N LYS A 582 -26.85 36.23 -43.05
CA LYS A 582 -27.91 35.24 -42.81
C LYS A 582 -29.30 35.75 -43.25
N ALA A 583 -29.53 37.06 -43.24
CA ALA A 583 -30.79 37.65 -43.70
C ALA A 583 -30.95 37.53 -45.23
N GLU A 584 -29.90 37.85 -45.98
CA GLU A 584 -29.91 37.73 -47.46
C GLU A 584 -30.07 36.28 -47.90
N LYS A 585 -29.37 35.33 -47.26
CA LYS A 585 -29.51 33.90 -47.55
C LYS A 585 -30.93 33.38 -47.30
N ILE A 586 -31.56 33.78 -46.19
CA ILE A 586 -32.93 33.37 -45.86
C ILE A 586 -33.95 33.97 -46.84
N ARG A 587 -33.76 35.23 -47.26
CA ARG A 587 -34.65 35.90 -48.22
C ARG A 587 -34.52 35.34 -49.64
N ALA A 588 -33.29 35.11 -50.12
CA ALA A 588 -33.07 34.50 -51.43
C ALA A 588 -33.72 33.11 -51.52
N TYR A 589 -33.48 32.26 -50.52
CA TYR A 589 -34.07 30.92 -50.46
C TYR A 589 -35.61 30.95 -50.39
N ALA A 590 -36.20 31.90 -49.64
CA ALA A 590 -37.66 32.05 -49.56
C ALA A 590 -38.29 32.58 -50.86
N VAL A 591 -37.53 33.26 -51.71
CA VAL A 591 -37.98 33.69 -53.06
C VAL A 591 -37.87 32.54 -54.07
N GLU A 592 -36.84 31.70 -53.95
CA GLU A 592 -36.66 30.51 -54.79
C GLU A 592 -37.62 29.36 -54.42
N HIS A 593 -38.10 29.32 -53.18
CA HIS A 593 -38.98 28.28 -52.63
C HIS A 593 -40.22 28.88 -51.92
N PRO A 594 -41.12 29.58 -52.64
CA PRO A 594 -42.29 30.25 -52.05
C PRO A 594 -43.32 29.30 -51.43
N GLU A 595 -43.30 28.01 -51.79
CA GLU A 595 -44.15 26.95 -51.24
C GLU A 595 -43.67 26.40 -49.88
N GLU A 596 -42.43 26.67 -49.47
CA GLU A 596 -41.89 26.14 -48.22
C GLU A 596 -42.31 26.95 -46.99
N ASN A 597 -42.79 26.27 -45.96
CA ASN A 597 -43.06 26.93 -44.68
C ASN A 597 -41.76 27.22 -43.89
N HIS A 598 -41.84 28.16 -42.93
CA HIS A 598 -40.69 28.60 -42.11
C HIS A 598 -39.91 27.47 -41.41
N SER A 599 -40.50 26.29 -41.20
CA SER A 599 -39.80 25.13 -40.60
C SER A 599 -39.04 24.30 -41.64
N GLN A 600 -39.46 24.31 -42.91
CA GLN A 600 -38.74 23.67 -44.02
C GLN A 600 -37.51 24.52 -44.40
N ILE A 601 -37.70 25.82 -44.63
CA ILE A 601 -36.61 26.80 -44.86
C ILE A 601 -35.57 26.74 -43.74
N ALA A 602 -36.00 26.63 -42.48
CA ALA A 602 -35.11 26.49 -41.33
C ALA A 602 -34.24 25.22 -41.39
N ARG A 603 -34.85 24.09 -41.81
CA ARG A 603 -34.16 22.81 -41.96
C ARG A 603 -33.17 22.83 -43.13
N ALA A 604 -33.59 23.35 -44.29
CA ALA A 604 -32.76 23.44 -45.49
C ALA A 604 -31.52 24.32 -45.28
N LEU A 605 -31.68 25.47 -44.61
CA LEU A 605 -30.60 26.42 -44.36
C LEU A 605 -29.80 26.18 -43.08
N GLY A 606 -30.14 25.15 -42.28
CA GLY A 606 -29.47 24.85 -41.02
C GLY A 606 -29.58 25.97 -39.97
N VAL A 607 -30.72 26.66 -39.92
CA VAL A 607 -30.98 27.78 -38.99
C VAL A 607 -32.21 27.50 -38.11
N SER A 608 -32.34 28.19 -36.98
CA SER A 608 -33.51 28.02 -36.12
C SER A 608 -34.75 28.67 -36.75
N ARG A 609 -35.92 28.02 -36.60
CA ARG A 609 -37.22 28.57 -37.06
C ARG A 609 -37.50 30.02 -36.61
N PRO A 610 -37.19 30.45 -35.37
CA PRO A 610 -37.30 31.86 -34.98
C PRO A 610 -36.41 32.81 -35.79
N THR A 611 -35.26 32.34 -36.29
CA THR A 611 -34.37 33.13 -37.16
C THR A 611 -35.00 33.35 -38.53
N VAL A 612 -35.64 32.33 -39.12
CA VAL A 612 -36.39 32.48 -40.38
C VAL A 612 -37.53 33.48 -40.21
N ILE A 613 -38.36 33.30 -39.18
CA ILE A 613 -39.46 34.21 -38.85
C ILE A 613 -38.97 35.65 -38.62
N LYS A 614 -37.82 35.84 -37.95
CA LYS A 614 -37.25 37.17 -37.72
C LYS A 614 -36.92 37.92 -39.02
N TRP A 615 -36.43 37.23 -40.05
CA TRP A 615 -35.94 37.87 -41.28
C TRP A 615 -36.95 37.89 -42.43
N LEU A 616 -38.04 37.11 -42.34
CA LEU A 616 -39.18 37.11 -43.25
C LEU A 616 -40.42 37.87 -42.71
N LYS A 617 -40.37 38.41 -41.48
CA LYS A 617 -41.35 39.39 -41.04
C LYS A 617 -41.26 40.62 -41.95
N THR A 618 -42.34 40.91 -42.67
CA THR A 618 -42.58 42.19 -43.31
C THR A 618 -42.78 43.24 -42.23
N ASP A 619 -41.88 44.24 -42.17
CA ASP A 619 -42.09 45.41 -41.33
C ASP A 619 -43.35 46.15 -41.80
N GLY A 620 -44.21 46.51 -40.85
CA GLY A 620 -45.56 46.99 -41.14
C GLY A 620 -45.60 48.40 -41.73
N SER A 621 -45.58 48.50 -43.06
CA SER A 621 -46.15 49.62 -43.81
C SER A 621 -47.18 49.04 -44.78
N GLY A 622 -48.46 49.22 -44.46
CA GLY A 622 -49.54 48.58 -45.22
C GLY A 622 -49.86 49.31 -46.52
N GLU A 623 -50.33 48.56 -47.51
CA GLU A 623 -51.37 49.02 -48.42
C GLU A 623 -52.23 47.85 -48.90
N ASN A 624 -53.48 48.13 -49.29
CA ASN A 624 -54.52 47.13 -49.49
C ASN A 624 -54.36 46.34 -50.80
N GLY A 625 -54.70 45.04 -50.77
CA GLY A 625 -54.65 44.19 -51.97
C GLY A 625 -55.42 42.89 -51.82
N ASN A 626 -56.76 42.97 -51.76
CA ASN A 626 -57.65 41.83 -51.65
C ASN A 626 -57.67 40.98 -52.94
N ARG A 627 -57.05 39.78 -52.92
CA ARG A 627 -57.42 38.60 -53.73
C ARG A 627 -56.71 37.33 -53.25
#